data_AF-A0A523UKQ1-F1
#
_entry.id   AF-A0A523UKQ1-F1
#
_cell.length_a   1.000
_cell.length_b   1.000
_cell.length_c   1.000
_cell.angle_alpha   90.00
_cell.angle_beta   90.00
_cell.angle_gamma   90.00
#
_symmetry.space_group_name_H-M   'P 1'
#
loop_
_entity.id
_entity.type
_entity.pdbx_description
1 polymer ?
#
loop_
_entity_poly.entity_id
_entity_poly.type
_entity_poly.pdbx_seq_one_letter_code
_entity_poly.pdbx_strand_id
1 'polypeptide(L)'
;MGSMKEENIRMDSDEEEAQGLPSDESEVEDDSTSAEEGEEKEESGELTAERTEEIRPPPPIGEYEVIDDSARMYLQEIGRVPLLKIHEEKLLCRKIELGRSLERIEDNHFRKYKKFPSPVDIVIHLIAQLSKAYQVIQIVEEYGGIDPSSNVVETIRNPEFRSAIDNVIDSSLIAAIAEGVDKGT
;
A
#
# COMPACT_ATOMS: atom_id res chain seq x y z
N MET A 1 -13.24 63.92 17.35
CA MET A 1 -14.25 63.63 16.29
C MET A 1 -13.93 62.23 15.81
N GLY A 2 -14.60 61.17 16.28
CA GLY A 2 -16.02 60.86 16.06
C GLY A 2 -16.15 60.26 14.65
N SER A 3 -16.71 59.10 14.37
CA SER A 3 -17.62 58.22 15.11
C SER A 3 -17.64 56.85 14.42
N MET A 4 -17.95 55.81 15.19
CA MET A 4 -18.49 54.53 14.70
C MET A 4 -19.76 54.73 13.87
N LYS A 5 -19.99 53.82 12.91
CA LYS A 5 -21.26 53.38 12.30
C LYS A 5 -20.89 52.12 11.51
N GLU A 6 -21.16 50.87 11.91
CA GLU A 6 -22.47 50.24 12.23
C GLU A 6 -23.56 50.67 11.26
N GLU A 7 -23.87 49.79 10.31
CA GLU A 7 -25.16 49.77 9.63
C GLU A 7 -25.69 48.33 9.60
N ASN A 8 -26.88 48.18 10.18
CA ASN A 8 -27.62 46.95 10.40
C ASN A 8 -28.47 46.57 9.18
N ILE A 9 -28.47 45.27 8.87
CA ILE A 9 -29.60 44.36 8.58
C ILE A 9 -30.70 44.85 7.62
N ARG A 10 -30.89 44.10 6.53
CA ARG A 10 -32.23 43.63 6.12
C ARG A 10 -32.19 42.15 5.76
N MET A 11 -32.86 41.36 6.60
CA MET A 11 -33.37 40.03 6.29
C MET A 11 -34.50 40.19 5.28
N ASP A 12 -34.44 39.47 4.17
CA ASP A 12 -35.65 39.03 3.48
C ASP A 12 -35.62 37.50 3.40
N SER A 13 -36.73 36.97 3.87
CA SER A 13 -37.15 35.59 3.92
C SER A 13 -37.51 35.15 2.51
N ASP A 14 -37.07 33.97 2.09
CA ASP A 14 -37.82 33.15 1.13
C ASP A 14 -37.60 31.68 1.48
N GLU A 15 -38.65 31.12 2.08
CA GLU A 15 -38.92 29.70 2.20
C GLU A 15 -39.09 29.16 0.78
N GLU A 16 -38.24 28.21 0.35
CA GLU A 16 -38.53 27.36 -0.80
C GLU A 16 -38.48 25.92 -0.33
N GLU A 17 -39.60 25.26 -0.58
CA GLU A 17 -40.12 24.08 0.09
C GLU A 17 -39.32 22.82 -0.25
N ALA A 18 -38.98 22.05 0.78
CA ALA A 18 -38.59 20.66 0.62
C ALA A 18 -39.84 19.83 0.28
N GLN A 19 -39.95 19.35 -0.96
CA GLN A 19 -40.98 18.38 -1.34
C GLN A 19 -40.41 17.29 -2.28
N GLY A 20 -40.64 16.03 -1.90
CA GLY A 20 -40.73 14.93 -2.86
C GLY A 20 -39.70 13.80 -2.75
N LEU A 21 -39.70 13.06 -1.64
CA LEU A 21 -39.23 11.67 -1.61
C LEU A 21 -40.35 10.77 -2.14
N PRO A 22 -40.11 9.86 -3.11
CA PRO A 22 -40.91 8.66 -3.22
C PRO A 22 -40.22 7.53 -2.44
N SER A 23 -40.89 7.11 -1.37
CA SER A 23 -40.78 5.76 -0.82
C SER A 23 -41.14 4.76 -1.91
N ASP A 24 -40.30 3.75 -2.12
CA ASP A 24 -40.81 2.45 -2.53
C ASP A 24 -39.97 1.35 -1.88
N GLU A 25 -40.68 0.48 -1.17
CA GLU A 25 -40.17 -0.65 -0.43
C GLU A 25 -40.10 -1.85 -1.38
N SER A 26 -38.95 -2.51 -1.44
CA SER A 26 -38.90 -3.88 -1.94
C SER A 26 -37.99 -4.69 -1.03
N GLU A 27 -38.63 -5.46 -0.14
CA GLU A 27 -38.05 -6.56 0.60
C GLU A 27 -37.56 -7.64 -0.38
N VAL A 28 -36.31 -8.07 -0.23
CA VAL A 28 -35.87 -9.42 -0.61
C VAL A 28 -34.94 -9.93 0.49
N GLU A 29 -35.52 -10.67 1.44
CA GLU A 29 -34.78 -11.70 2.17
C GLU A 29 -34.55 -12.87 1.20
N ASP A 30 -33.31 -13.31 1.01
CA ASP A 30 -33.02 -14.74 1.08
C ASP A 30 -31.58 -14.99 1.51
N ASP A 31 -31.52 -15.94 2.42
CA ASP A 31 -30.45 -16.50 3.20
C ASP A 31 -29.47 -17.29 2.32
N SER A 32 -28.18 -17.13 2.59
CA SER A 32 -27.13 -18.07 2.20
C SER A 32 -25.91 -17.83 3.06
N THR A 33 -26.00 -18.26 4.32
CA THR A 33 -24.81 -18.64 5.08
C THR A 33 -24.10 -19.79 4.36
N SER A 34 -22.88 -19.55 3.88
CA SER A 34 -21.95 -20.62 3.55
C SER A 34 -20.61 -20.32 4.20
N ALA A 35 -20.43 -20.90 5.38
CA ALA A 35 -19.13 -21.07 5.98
C ALA A 35 -18.33 -22.07 5.12
N GLU A 36 -17.25 -21.61 4.51
CA GLU A 36 -16.16 -22.49 4.08
C GLU A 36 -14.91 -22.08 4.85
N GLU A 37 -14.57 -22.90 5.83
CA GLU A 37 -13.24 -22.98 6.42
C GLU A 37 -12.27 -23.44 5.32
N GLY A 38 -11.43 -22.53 4.83
CA GLY A 38 -10.35 -22.83 3.90
C GLY A 38 -9.05 -23.03 4.65
N GLU A 39 -8.64 -24.28 4.80
CA GLU A 39 -7.38 -24.71 5.42
C GLU A 39 -6.17 -23.95 4.84
N GLU A 40 -5.40 -23.34 5.75
CA GLU A 40 -4.09 -22.77 5.47
C GLU A 40 -3.11 -23.90 5.12
N LYS A 41 -2.73 -24.00 3.84
CA LYS A 41 -1.54 -24.75 3.42
C LYS A 41 -0.43 -23.76 3.15
N GLU A 42 0.47 -23.63 4.13
CA GLU A 42 1.77 -23.04 3.92
C GLU A 42 2.59 -23.90 2.95
N GLU A 43 2.68 -23.45 1.71
CA GLU A 43 3.67 -23.96 0.77
C GLU A 43 4.93 -23.10 0.93
N SER A 44 5.90 -23.65 1.66
CA SER A 44 7.28 -23.15 1.74
C SER A 44 7.88 -23.17 0.34
N GLY A 45 7.75 -22.06 -0.36
CA GLY A 45 8.17 -21.87 -1.75
C GLY A 45 9.59 -21.32 -1.84
N GLU A 46 10.51 -22.24 -2.11
CA GLU A 46 11.88 -22.03 -2.56
C GLU A 46 12.01 -20.87 -3.57
N LEU A 47 13.00 -19.99 -3.35
CA LEU A 47 13.29 -18.80 -4.16
C LEU A 47 13.75 -19.18 -5.59
N THR A 48 12.84 -19.61 -6.44
CA THR A 48 13.07 -19.68 -7.88
C THR A 48 12.81 -18.31 -8.48
N ALA A 49 13.78 -17.81 -9.24
CA ALA A 49 13.74 -16.54 -9.95
C ALA A 49 12.39 -16.35 -10.65
N GLU A 50 11.55 -15.49 -10.07
CA GLU A 50 10.20 -15.21 -10.53
C GLU A 50 10.29 -14.43 -11.86
N ARG A 51 10.28 -15.19 -12.95
CA ARG A 51 10.03 -14.65 -14.28
C ARG A 51 8.58 -14.18 -14.26
N THR A 52 8.37 -12.91 -13.95
CA THR A 52 7.07 -12.26 -14.09
C THR A 52 6.65 -12.37 -15.55
N GLU A 53 5.76 -13.30 -15.87
CA GLU A 53 5.06 -13.27 -17.13
C GLU A 53 4.26 -11.97 -17.14
N GLU A 54 4.55 -11.14 -18.15
CA GLU A 54 3.81 -9.93 -18.42
C GLU A 54 2.34 -10.35 -18.64
N ILE A 55 1.44 -9.98 -17.73
CA ILE A 55 0.01 -10.31 -17.81
C ILE A 55 -0.54 -9.63 -19.06
N ARG A 56 -0.58 -10.36 -20.16
CA ARG A 56 -1.14 -9.88 -21.42
C ARG A 56 -2.62 -10.24 -21.44
N PRO A 57 -3.52 -9.27 -21.67
CA PRO A 57 -4.94 -9.58 -21.81
C PRO A 57 -5.14 -10.59 -22.96
N PRO A 58 -6.08 -11.53 -22.82
CA PRO A 58 -6.38 -12.48 -23.88
C PRO A 58 -6.86 -11.75 -25.15
N PRO A 59 -6.64 -12.34 -26.34
CA PRO A 59 -7.05 -11.73 -27.60
C PRO A 59 -8.57 -11.48 -27.62
N PRO A 60 -9.04 -10.43 -28.31
CA PRO A 60 -10.45 -10.08 -28.35
C PRO A 60 -11.28 -11.23 -28.92
N ILE A 61 -12.33 -11.61 -28.20
CA ILE A 61 -13.28 -12.64 -28.63
C ILE A 61 -14.27 -12.00 -29.61
N GLY A 62 -14.12 -12.30 -30.91
CA GLY A 62 -15.16 -12.24 -31.96
C GLY A 62 -15.79 -10.89 -32.28
N GLU A 63 -15.77 -10.52 -33.56
CA GLU A 63 -16.49 -9.37 -34.14
C GLU A 63 -18.00 -9.43 -33.80
N TYR A 64 -18.53 -8.48 -33.02
CA TYR A 64 -19.98 -8.27 -32.93
C TYR A 64 -20.36 -6.79 -32.75
N GLU A 65 -21.32 -6.43 -33.59
CA GLU A 65 -22.15 -5.23 -33.67
C GLU A 65 -21.69 -3.99 -32.91
N VAL A 66 -21.43 -2.97 -33.74
CA VAL A 66 -21.31 -1.54 -33.43
C VAL A 66 -22.49 -1.11 -32.55
N ILE A 67 -22.39 -1.35 -31.26
CA ILE A 67 -23.20 -0.71 -30.23
C ILE A 67 -22.23 0.15 -29.44
N ASP A 68 -22.41 1.44 -29.67
CA ASP A 68 -21.71 2.61 -29.15
C ASP A 68 -22.04 2.84 -27.66
N ASP A 69 -22.12 1.75 -26.88
CA ASP A 69 -22.30 1.82 -25.44
C ASP A 69 -20.92 1.84 -24.78
N SER A 70 -20.49 3.04 -24.39
CA SER A 70 -19.22 3.29 -23.71
C SER A 70 -19.09 2.49 -22.41
N ALA A 71 -20.21 2.19 -21.73
CA ALA A 71 -20.21 1.35 -20.55
C ALA A 71 -19.90 -0.10 -20.90
N ARG A 72 -20.54 -0.65 -21.95
CA ARG A 72 -20.27 -2.02 -22.44
C ARG A 72 -18.82 -2.17 -22.90
N MET A 73 -18.28 -1.18 -23.62
CA MET A 73 -16.87 -1.15 -24.03
C MET A 73 -15.93 -1.14 -22.81
N TYR A 74 -16.20 -0.29 -21.83
CA TYR A 74 -15.38 -0.20 -20.61
C TYR A 74 -15.37 -1.51 -19.82
N LEU A 75 -16.55 -2.09 -19.55
CA LEU A 75 -16.70 -3.35 -18.82
C LEU A 75 -15.97 -4.51 -19.51
N GLN A 76 -16.07 -4.58 -20.85
CA GLN A 76 -15.36 -5.59 -21.62
C GLN A 76 -13.84 -5.41 -21.52
N GLU A 77 -13.34 -4.18 -21.56
CA GLU A 77 -11.90 -3.90 -21.47
C GLU A 77 -11.33 -4.23 -20.08
N ILE A 78 -12.00 -3.80 -19.00
CA ILE A 78 -11.53 -4.10 -17.64
C ILE A 78 -11.68 -5.60 -17.31
N GLY A 79 -12.69 -6.27 -17.89
CA GLY A 79 -12.91 -7.71 -17.69
C GLY A 79 -11.84 -8.61 -18.32
N ARG A 80 -10.95 -8.07 -19.16
CA ARG A 80 -9.79 -8.81 -19.70
C ARG A 80 -8.62 -8.91 -18.73
N VAL A 81 -8.57 -8.06 -17.72
CA VAL A 81 -7.49 -8.04 -16.73
C VAL A 81 -7.89 -8.96 -15.57
N PRO A 82 -7.14 -10.04 -15.29
CA PRO A 82 -7.45 -10.91 -14.16
C PRO A 82 -7.30 -10.16 -12.83
N LEU A 83 -8.10 -10.56 -11.85
CA LEU A 83 -7.94 -10.07 -10.48
C LEU A 83 -6.60 -10.54 -9.90
N LEU A 84 -5.98 -9.67 -9.10
CA LEU A 84 -4.74 -10.00 -8.41
C LEU A 84 -5.02 -10.98 -7.27
N LYS A 85 -4.12 -11.95 -7.10
CA LYS A 85 -4.03 -12.77 -5.90
C LYS A 85 -3.26 -12.03 -4.81
N ILE A 86 -3.44 -12.43 -3.55
CA ILE A 86 -2.79 -11.82 -2.38
C ILE A 86 -1.26 -11.70 -2.54
N HIS A 87 -0.59 -12.72 -3.10
CA HIS A 87 0.86 -12.65 -3.32
C HIS A 87 1.25 -11.65 -4.42
N GLU A 88 0.44 -11.53 -5.47
CA GLU A 88 0.66 -10.57 -6.56
C GLU A 88 0.46 -9.13 -6.07
N GLU A 89 -0.53 -8.91 -5.19
CA GLU A 89 -0.73 -7.63 -4.51
C GLU A 89 0.48 -7.24 -3.67
N LYS A 90 0.97 -8.15 -2.81
CA LYS A 90 2.19 -7.92 -2.00
C LYS A 90 3.39 -7.58 -2.89
N LEU A 91 3.57 -8.31 -3.98
CA LEU A 91 4.67 -8.08 -4.92
C LEU A 91 4.55 -6.72 -5.63
N LEU A 92 3.34 -6.35 -6.05
CA LEU A 92 3.07 -5.06 -6.69
C LEU A 92 3.30 -3.90 -5.71
N CYS A 93 2.79 -4.02 -4.48
CA CYS A 93 3.03 -3.06 -3.40
C CYS A 93 4.53 -2.85 -3.17
N ARG A 94 5.30 -3.95 -3.05
CA ARG A 94 6.76 -3.88 -2.89
C ARG A 94 7.43 -3.13 -4.04
N LYS A 95 7.03 -3.37 -5.30
CA LYS A 95 7.57 -2.64 -6.47
C LYS A 95 7.28 -1.15 -6.40
N ILE A 96 6.04 -0.78 -6.03
CA ILE A 96 5.62 0.62 -5.88
C ILE A 96 6.43 1.30 -4.76
N GLU A 97 6.60 0.64 -3.63
CA GLU A 97 7.36 1.17 -2.49
C GLU A 97 8.84 1.34 -2.80
N LEU A 98 9.45 0.38 -3.50
CA LEU A 98 10.84 0.49 -3.96
C LEU A 98 11.02 1.69 -4.89
N GLY A 99 10.11 1.89 -5.83
CA GLY A 99 10.10 3.06 -6.71
C GLY A 99 10.01 4.38 -5.92
N ARG A 100 9.05 4.49 -5.00
CA ARG A 100 8.89 5.66 -4.11
C ARG A 100 10.11 5.89 -3.21
N SER A 101 10.73 4.82 -2.71
CA SER A 101 11.93 4.91 -1.88
C SER A 101 13.10 5.45 -2.69
N LEU A 102 13.26 4.99 -3.93
CA LEU A 102 14.31 5.47 -4.83
C LEU A 102 14.11 6.95 -5.17
N GLU A 103 12.88 7.35 -5.54
CA GLU A 103 12.52 8.74 -5.80
C GLU A 103 12.86 9.65 -4.61
N ARG A 104 12.55 9.22 -3.37
CA ARG A 104 12.94 9.96 -2.15
C ARG A 104 14.46 10.11 -2.02
N ILE A 105 15.25 9.09 -2.37
CA ILE A 105 16.71 9.16 -2.32
C ILE A 105 17.20 10.19 -3.35
N GLU A 106 16.68 10.13 -4.57
CA GLU A 106 17.02 11.05 -5.66
C GLU A 106 16.68 12.51 -5.31
N ASP A 107 15.48 12.74 -4.80
CA ASP A 107 15.02 14.05 -4.36
C ASP A 107 15.89 14.63 -3.24
N ASN A 108 16.18 13.84 -2.21
CA ASN A 108 17.02 14.28 -1.09
C ASN A 108 18.44 14.62 -1.57
N HIS A 109 19.00 13.79 -2.45
CA HIS A 109 20.31 14.05 -3.05
C HIS A 109 20.29 15.33 -3.89
N PHE A 110 19.30 15.49 -4.76
CA PHE A 110 19.16 16.67 -5.61
C PHE A 110 18.97 17.94 -4.78
N ARG A 111 18.16 17.90 -3.72
CA ARG A 111 17.97 19.05 -2.81
C ARG A 111 19.28 19.52 -2.20
N LYS A 112 20.14 18.59 -1.77
CA LYS A 112 21.42 18.84 -1.09
C LYS A 112 22.55 19.25 -2.03
N TYR A 113 22.69 18.58 -3.17
CA TYR A 113 23.84 18.73 -4.07
C TYR A 113 23.51 19.42 -5.41
N LYS A 114 22.23 19.73 -5.66
CA LYS A 114 21.72 20.31 -6.92
C LYS A 114 22.08 19.48 -8.16
N LYS A 115 22.23 18.16 -7.96
CA LYS A 115 22.56 17.18 -8.99
C LYS A 115 21.89 15.85 -8.66
N PHE A 116 21.44 15.14 -9.69
CA PHE A 116 20.94 13.77 -9.53
C PHE A 116 22.06 12.82 -9.06
N PRO A 117 21.75 11.84 -8.21
CA PRO A 117 22.74 10.90 -7.72
C PRO A 117 23.24 10.00 -8.85
N SER A 118 24.52 9.64 -8.81
CA SER A 118 25.03 8.52 -9.59
C SER A 118 24.61 7.18 -8.95
N PRO A 119 24.69 6.04 -9.66
CA PRO A 119 24.43 4.74 -9.06
C PRO A 119 25.25 4.46 -7.79
N VAL A 120 26.49 4.96 -7.73
CA VAL A 120 27.34 4.85 -6.54
C VAL A 120 26.78 5.65 -5.37
N ASP A 121 26.28 6.86 -5.64
CA ASP A 121 25.66 7.71 -4.61
C ASP A 121 24.41 7.05 -4.03
N ILE A 122 23.60 6.40 -4.87
CA ILE A 122 22.42 5.64 -4.43
C ILE A 122 22.84 4.50 -3.49
N VAL A 123 23.84 3.70 -3.87
CA VAL A 123 24.35 2.59 -3.03
C VAL A 123 24.87 3.12 -1.68
N ILE A 124 25.59 4.25 -1.67
CA ILE A 124 26.05 4.88 -0.44
C ILE A 124 24.87 5.30 0.45
N HIS A 125 23.81 5.88 -0.13
CA HIS A 125 22.60 6.24 0.63
C HIS A 125 21.92 5.01 1.24
N LEU A 126 21.80 3.92 0.49
CA LEU A 126 21.19 2.67 0.96
C LEU A 126 21.99 2.07 2.13
N ILE A 127 23.32 1.98 2.00
CA ILE A 127 24.18 1.47 3.08
C ILE A 127 24.09 2.36 4.32
N ALA A 128 24.05 3.68 4.15
CA ALA A 128 23.92 4.63 5.26
C ALA A 128 22.54 4.59 5.94
N GLN A 129 21.48 4.23 5.23
CA GLN A 129 20.17 3.99 5.84
C GLN A 129 20.15 2.66 6.59
N LEU A 130 20.72 1.61 6.00
CA LEU A 130 20.80 0.30 6.60
C LEU A 130 21.60 0.31 7.92
N SER A 131 22.70 1.07 7.97
CA SER A 131 23.49 1.21 9.21
C SER A 131 22.71 1.92 10.32
N LYS A 132 21.87 2.90 9.98
CA LYS A 132 20.99 3.58 10.96
C LYS A 132 19.86 2.67 11.45
N ALA A 133 19.39 1.77 10.59
CA ALA A 133 18.36 0.81 10.94
C ALA A 133 18.87 -0.34 11.81
N TYR A 134 20.19 -0.46 12.04
CA TYR A 134 20.79 -1.57 12.77
C TYR A 134 20.18 -1.80 14.17
N GLN A 135 19.93 -0.73 14.93
CA GLN A 135 19.27 -0.86 16.24
C GLN A 135 17.86 -1.45 16.14
N VAL A 136 17.10 -1.04 15.13
CA VAL A 136 15.77 -1.59 14.87
C VAL A 136 15.85 -3.06 14.50
N ILE A 137 16.83 -3.44 13.66
CA ILE A 137 17.08 -4.84 13.28
C ILE A 137 17.35 -5.70 14.52
N GLN A 138 18.19 -5.24 15.45
CA GLN A 138 18.48 -5.97 16.69
C GLN A 138 17.23 -6.18 17.55
N ILE A 139 16.37 -5.18 17.66
CA ILE A 139 15.11 -5.28 18.42
C ILE A 139 14.17 -6.31 17.77
N VAL A 140 14.10 -6.32 16.43
CA VAL A 140 13.30 -7.30 15.69
C VAL A 140 13.87 -8.71 15.85
N GLU A 141 15.19 -8.88 15.81
CA GLU A 141 15.86 -10.16 16.07
C GLU A 141 15.56 -10.67 17.50
N GLU A 142 15.69 -9.80 18.51
CA GLU A 142 15.38 -10.14 19.90
C GLU A 142 13.90 -10.50 20.09
N TYR A 143 12.99 -9.73 19.50
CA TYR A 143 11.55 -9.99 19.56
C TYR A 143 11.17 -11.30 18.89
N GLY A 144 11.79 -11.61 17.75
CA GLY A 144 11.57 -12.84 17.00
C GLY A 144 12.28 -14.07 17.59
N GLY A 145 13.13 -13.90 18.60
CA GLY A 145 13.98 -14.98 19.12
C GLY A 145 15.03 -15.46 18.12
N ILE A 146 15.43 -14.59 17.19
CA ILE A 146 16.39 -14.88 16.12
C ILE A 146 17.79 -14.64 16.64
N ASP A 147 18.68 -15.61 16.46
CA ASP A 147 20.09 -15.43 16.83
C ASP A 147 20.71 -14.31 15.97
N PRO A 148 21.32 -13.28 16.60
CA PRO A 148 21.86 -12.15 15.87
C PRO A 148 23.02 -12.60 14.96
N SER A 149 22.89 -12.34 13.65
CA SER A 149 23.96 -12.61 12.70
C SER A 149 24.87 -11.38 12.52
N SER A 150 26.17 -11.63 12.35
CA SER A 150 27.11 -10.60 11.91
C SER A 150 27.00 -10.30 10.41
N ASN A 151 26.30 -11.15 9.66
CA ASN A 151 26.12 -11.02 8.22
C ASN A 151 24.75 -10.44 7.89
N VAL A 152 24.76 -9.18 7.47
CA VAL A 152 23.56 -8.43 7.05
C VAL A 152 22.74 -9.20 6.00
N VAL A 153 23.38 -9.90 5.06
CA VAL A 153 22.69 -10.63 4.00
C VAL A 153 21.92 -11.83 4.57
N GLU A 154 22.44 -12.47 5.60
CA GLU A 154 21.75 -13.55 6.31
C GLU A 154 20.55 -13.01 7.07
N THR A 155 20.72 -11.94 7.85
CA THR A 155 19.61 -11.32 8.60
C THR A 155 18.46 -10.89 7.69
N ILE A 156 18.74 -10.17 6.59
CA ILE A 156 17.68 -9.70 5.68
C ILE A 156 17.06 -10.81 4.83
N ARG A 157 17.64 -12.01 4.80
CA ARG A 157 17.08 -13.19 4.10
C ARG A 157 16.48 -14.20 5.07
N ASN A 158 16.62 -14.00 6.38
CA ASN A 158 16.04 -14.88 7.38
C ASN A 158 14.49 -14.84 7.26
N PRO A 159 13.83 -16.00 7.09
CA PRO A 159 12.38 -16.05 6.86
C PRO A 159 11.56 -15.60 8.06
N GLU A 160 12.02 -15.85 9.29
CA GLU A 160 11.36 -15.39 10.52
C GLU A 160 11.45 -13.87 10.62
N PHE A 161 12.63 -13.31 10.35
CA PHE A 161 12.84 -11.86 10.29
C PHE A 161 11.92 -11.22 9.25
N ARG A 162 11.85 -11.78 8.03
CA ARG A 162 10.97 -11.28 6.95
C ARG A 162 9.50 -11.39 7.33
N SER A 163 9.08 -12.48 7.97
CA SER A 163 7.70 -12.67 8.38
C SER A 163 7.25 -11.67 9.43
N ALA A 164 8.16 -11.24 10.31
CA ALA A 164 7.89 -10.22 11.33
C ALA A 164 7.67 -8.81 10.75
N ILE A 165 8.27 -8.51 9.58
CA ILE A 165 8.25 -7.15 9.00
C ILE A 165 7.44 -7.00 7.71
N ASP A 166 7.29 -8.06 6.91
CA ASP A 166 6.63 -8.01 5.58
C ASP A 166 5.12 -8.23 5.68
N ASN A 167 4.62 -8.73 6.80
CA ASN A 167 3.20 -8.93 7.06
C ASN A 167 2.63 -7.77 7.88
N VAL A 168 1.43 -7.96 8.43
CA VAL A 168 0.87 -7.03 9.42
C VAL A 168 1.82 -7.01 10.63
N ILE A 169 2.45 -5.87 10.85
CA ILE A 169 3.41 -5.70 11.93
C ILE A 169 2.66 -5.75 13.26
N ASP A 170 3.13 -6.62 14.15
CA ASP A 170 2.56 -6.78 15.48
C ASP A 170 2.70 -5.50 16.31
N SER A 171 1.61 -5.11 16.97
CA SER A 171 1.54 -3.95 17.85
C SER A 171 2.56 -4.00 18.98
N SER A 172 2.87 -5.18 19.53
CA SER A 172 3.91 -5.34 20.55
C SER A 172 5.32 -5.17 19.98
N LEU A 173 5.56 -5.55 18.74
CA LEU A 173 6.83 -5.27 18.07
C LEU A 173 7.01 -3.75 17.87
N ILE A 174 5.95 -3.04 17.49
CA ILE A 174 5.99 -1.56 17.37
C ILE A 174 6.33 -0.93 18.72
N ALA A 175 5.70 -1.38 19.81
CA ALA A 175 5.98 -0.89 21.16
C ALA A 175 7.44 -1.18 21.58
N ALA A 176 7.94 -2.38 21.31
CA ALA A 176 9.32 -2.76 21.59
C ALA A 176 10.34 -1.88 20.82
N ILE A 177 10.07 -1.60 19.54
CA ILE A 177 10.91 -0.71 18.73
C ILE A 177 10.90 0.71 19.29
N ALA A 178 9.72 1.24 19.64
CA ALA A 178 9.61 2.58 20.21
C ALA A 178 10.41 2.71 21.51
N GLU A 179 10.28 1.75 22.43
CA GLU A 179 11.04 1.76 23.69
C GLU A 179 12.54 1.54 23.50
N GLY A 180 12.94 0.70 22.54
CA GLY A 180 14.34 0.36 22.31
C GLY A 180 15.13 1.47 21.63
N VAL A 181 14.50 2.23 20.72
CA VAL A 181 15.13 3.37 20.05
C VAL A 181 15.35 4.54 21.02
N ASP A 182 14.40 4.80 21.93
CA ASP A 182 14.54 5.86 22.95
C ASP A 182 15.66 5.59 23.97
N LYS A 183 16.04 4.33 24.19
CA LYS A 183 17.14 3.92 25.09
C LYS A 183 18.52 4.06 24.45
N GLY A 184 18.60 4.20 23.12
CA GLY A 184 19.85 4.24 22.35
C GLY A 184 20.42 5.63 22.06
N THR A 185 19.73 6.70 22.50
CA THR A 185 20.13 8.12 22.42
C THR A 185 20.42 8.70 23.79
#